data_AF-A0A319E6D7-F1
#
_entry.id   AF-A0A319E6D7-F1
#
_cell.length_a   1.000
_cell.length_b   1.000
_cell.length_c   1.000
_cell.angle_alpha   90.00
_cell.angle_beta   90.00
_cell.angle_gamma   90.00
#
_symmetry.space_group_name_H-M   'P 1'
#
loop_
_entity.id
_entity.type
_entity.pdbx_description
1 polymer ?
#
loop_
_entity_poly.entity_id
_entity_poly.type
_entity_poly.pdbx_seq_one_letter_code
_entity_poly.pdbx_strand_id
1 'polypeptide(L)'
;MELILLIFLLAASINVAHCSWVTGPFEAIFFYYTYQIDAAAAARAAEDGIAYTATIGADCMNQDCTLEEFIRSIMNEDFVASLTPTELGESTSPDVYATAENIDEYWNYNSRNLRANKIITNPPRGFAKLVTAVANKIQRARAVVPSADLVDKALVALKWAQAARLSELVIQNGEIAGDKALAFQERFPWATLDCKQRELDIDDTVSPSLKIVYSDLDYAKMAVYTSGNDFATAAENLRGFLGWAETSPTDGGYQMHQNLVTAYQRSVARLQSGCS
;
A
#
# COMPACT_ATOMS: atom_id res chain seq x y z
N MET A 1 10.23 19.62 23.32
CA MET A 1 10.83 19.56 21.97
C MET A 1 10.39 18.28 21.24
N GLU A 2 9.18 17.78 21.51
CA GLU A 2 8.69 16.47 21.01
C GLU A 2 7.53 16.63 20.03
N LEU A 3 6.78 17.75 20.10
CA LEU A 3 5.64 18.00 19.21
C LEU A 3 6.07 18.33 17.76
N ILE A 4 7.26 18.91 17.59
CA ILE A 4 7.79 19.30 16.26
C ILE A 4 8.27 18.05 15.49
N LEU A 5 8.77 17.03 16.18
CA LEU A 5 9.23 15.77 15.60
C LEU A 5 8.06 14.92 15.07
N LEU A 6 6.91 14.95 15.75
CA LEU A 6 5.66 14.30 15.31
C LEU A 6 5.10 14.93 14.03
N ILE A 7 5.19 16.25 13.87
CA ILE A 7 4.75 16.96 12.67
C ILE A 7 5.70 16.69 11.50
N PHE A 8 7.01 16.57 11.75
CA PHE A 8 7.98 16.20 10.72
C PHE A 8 7.85 14.75 10.28
N LEU A 9 7.55 13.80 11.17
CA LEU A 9 7.23 12.41 10.78
C LEU A 9 5.92 12.33 9.96
N LEU A 10 4.93 13.19 10.27
CA LEU A 10 3.68 13.28 9.50
C LEU A 10 3.80 14.04 8.17
N ALA A 11 4.85 14.84 7.99
CA ALA A 11 5.16 15.53 6.73
C ALA A 11 6.14 14.73 5.85
N ALA A 12 7.01 13.91 6.47
CA ALA A 12 7.89 12.96 5.78
C ALA A 12 7.10 11.83 5.10
N SER A 13 5.95 11.44 5.67
CA SER A 13 5.03 10.46 5.06
C SER A 13 4.37 10.90 3.74
N ILE A 14 4.61 12.14 3.28
CA ILE A 14 4.22 12.63 1.95
C ILE A 14 5.28 12.30 0.89
N ASN A 15 6.54 12.07 1.29
CA ASN A 15 7.64 11.79 0.37
C ASN A 15 7.82 10.30 0.01
N VAL A 16 7.12 9.38 0.68
CA VAL A 16 7.11 7.92 0.39
C VAL A 16 6.55 7.55 -1.00
N ALA A 17 6.25 8.55 -1.83
CA ALA A 17 5.66 8.44 -3.16
C ALA A 17 6.71 8.63 -4.26
N HIS A 18 7.96 8.18 -4.04
CA HIS A 18 8.92 8.09 -5.14
C HIS A 18 8.57 6.94 -6.10
N CYS A 19 7.79 7.32 -7.12
CA CYS A 19 7.74 6.74 -8.46
C CYS A 19 7.71 5.21 -8.55
N SER A 20 6.61 4.64 -8.07
CA SER A 20 6.24 3.28 -8.38
C SER A 20 4.96 3.27 -9.23
N TRP A 21 5.05 2.92 -10.51
CA TRP A 21 3.85 2.67 -11.33
C TRP A 21 3.10 1.39 -10.94
N VAL A 22 3.64 0.56 -10.02
CA VAL A 22 3.00 -0.73 -9.71
C VAL A 22 3.25 -1.33 -8.31
N THR A 23 4.29 -0.97 -7.57
CA THR A 23 4.64 -1.52 -6.22
C THR A 23 5.53 -0.60 -5.39
N GLY A 24 5.07 -0.08 -4.26
CA GLY A 24 5.90 0.71 -3.35
C GLY A 24 6.61 -0.19 -2.34
N PRO A 25 7.42 0.40 -1.45
CA PRO A 25 8.06 -0.31 -0.34
C PRO A 25 7.08 -1.14 0.51
N PHE A 26 5.90 -0.60 0.79
CA PHE A 26 4.86 -1.30 1.56
C PHE A 26 4.35 -2.56 0.86
N GLU A 27 4.16 -2.56 -0.45
CA GLU A 27 3.78 -3.76 -1.20
C GLU A 27 4.90 -4.80 -1.20
N ALA A 28 6.16 -4.39 -1.27
CA ALA A 28 7.30 -5.30 -1.18
C ALA A 28 7.34 -6.01 0.19
N ILE A 29 7.13 -5.26 1.28
CA ILE A 29 7.02 -5.80 2.65
C ILE A 29 5.80 -6.70 2.81
N PHE A 30 4.64 -6.31 2.23
CA PHE A 30 3.46 -7.19 2.19
C PHE A 30 3.79 -8.53 1.53
N PHE A 31 4.42 -8.49 0.35
CA PHE A 31 4.80 -9.72 -0.35
C PHE A 31 5.80 -10.56 0.45
N TYR A 32 6.74 -9.92 1.14
CA TYR A 32 7.69 -10.61 2.00
C TYR A 32 7.01 -11.36 3.14
N TYR A 33 6.13 -10.68 3.89
CA TYR A 33 5.37 -11.34 4.96
C TYR A 33 4.44 -12.43 4.43
N THR A 34 3.86 -12.25 3.24
CA THR A 34 3.06 -13.31 2.61
C THR A 34 3.91 -14.54 2.26
N TYR A 35 5.15 -14.35 1.82
CA TYR A 35 6.08 -15.46 1.58
C TYR A 35 6.34 -16.22 2.89
N GLN A 36 6.62 -15.53 3.99
CA GLN A 36 6.86 -16.18 5.29
C GLN A 36 5.66 -17.00 5.76
N ILE A 37 4.44 -16.46 5.61
CA ILE A 37 3.22 -17.19 5.98
C ILE A 37 3.04 -18.43 5.10
N ASP A 38 3.27 -18.33 3.79
CA ASP A 38 3.12 -19.45 2.85
C ASP A 38 4.18 -20.55 3.09
N ALA A 39 5.42 -20.14 3.37
CA ALA A 39 6.53 -21.04 3.73
C ALA A 39 6.23 -21.78 5.04
N ALA A 40 5.81 -21.05 6.08
CA ALA A 40 5.40 -21.66 7.34
C ALA A 40 4.23 -22.64 7.15
N ALA A 41 3.24 -22.29 6.32
CA ALA A 41 2.10 -23.16 6.04
C ALA A 41 2.50 -24.44 5.33
N ALA A 42 3.45 -24.38 4.40
CA ALA A 42 3.98 -25.56 3.75
C ALA A 42 4.77 -26.46 4.72
N ALA A 43 5.62 -25.87 5.58
CA ALA A 43 6.35 -26.61 6.61
C ALA A 43 5.39 -27.34 7.55
N ARG A 44 4.36 -26.64 8.04
CA ARG A 44 3.37 -27.22 8.95
C ARG A 44 2.51 -28.30 8.29
N ALA A 45 2.06 -28.07 7.07
CA ALA A 45 1.30 -29.08 6.33
C ALA A 45 2.12 -30.35 6.11
N ALA A 46 3.43 -30.24 5.85
CA ALA A 46 4.32 -31.39 5.72
C ALA A 46 4.43 -32.19 7.02
N GLU A 47 4.49 -31.53 8.18
CA GLU A 47 4.44 -32.20 9.49
C GLU A 47 3.12 -32.97 9.71
N ASP A 48 2.01 -32.37 9.31
CA ASP A 48 0.66 -32.93 9.48
C ASP A 48 0.28 -33.94 8.36
N GLY A 49 1.18 -34.20 7.40
CA GLY A 49 0.91 -35.08 6.25
C GLY A 49 -0.15 -34.54 5.27
N ILE A 50 -0.42 -33.24 5.32
CA ILE A 50 -1.40 -32.55 4.49
C ILE A 50 -0.71 -32.06 3.22
N ALA A 51 -1.33 -32.28 2.07
CA ALA A 51 -0.84 -31.74 0.81
C ALA A 51 -1.03 -30.21 0.77
N TYR A 52 0.06 -29.48 0.90
CA TYR A 52 0.12 -28.03 0.71
C TYR A 52 1.39 -27.66 -0.05
N THR A 53 1.28 -26.80 -1.06
CA THR A 53 2.41 -26.36 -1.88
C THR A 53 2.62 -24.87 -1.68
N ALA A 54 3.82 -24.48 -1.22
CA ALA A 54 4.24 -23.08 -1.23
C ALA A 54 4.31 -22.57 -2.67
N THR A 55 3.86 -21.35 -2.88
CA THR A 55 3.76 -20.70 -4.20
C THR A 55 4.20 -19.23 -4.18
N ILE A 56 4.47 -18.65 -3.01
CA ILE A 56 4.88 -17.25 -2.86
C ILE A 56 6.39 -17.18 -2.58
N GLY A 57 7.07 -16.21 -3.20
CA GLY A 57 8.49 -15.91 -2.96
C GLY A 57 9.44 -16.87 -3.64
N ALA A 58 9.30 -17.04 -4.96
CA ALA A 58 9.89 -18.13 -5.75
C ALA A 58 11.30 -18.56 -5.35
N ASP A 59 12.30 -17.69 -5.49
CA ASP A 59 13.70 -18.04 -5.20
C ASP A 59 13.97 -18.20 -3.69
N CYS A 60 13.04 -17.75 -2.86
CA CYS A 60 13.01 -17.91 -1.41
C CYS A 60 12.17 -19.10 -0.94
N MET A 61 11.49 -19.82 -1.83
CA MET A 61 10.68 -20.97 -1.43
C MET A 61 11.57 -22.08 -0.83
N ASN A 62 11.25 -22.50 0.40
CA ASN A 62 11.95 -23.53 1.18
C ASN A 62 13.31 -23.15 1.76
N GLN A 63 13.62 -21.86 1.85
CA GLN A 63 14.76 -21.33 2.61
C GLN A 63 14.32 -20.16 3.48
N ASP A 64 15.10 -19.79 4.49
CA ASP A 64 14.88 -18.59 5.31
C ASP A 64 15.53 -17.39 4.61
N CYS A 65 14.78 -16.68 3.78
CA CYS A 65 15.26 -15.46 3.11
C CYS A 65 15.15 -14.23 4.02
N THR A 66 16.16 -13.37 3.96
CA THR A 66 16.07 -12.00 4.47
C THR A 66 15.15 -11.14 3.59
N LEU A 67 14.77 -9.96 4.09
CA LEU A 67 14.00 -8.99 3.30
C LEU A 67 14.73 -8.57 2.03
N GLU A 68 16.04 -8.31 2.11
CA GLU A 68 16.85 -7.95 0.95
C GLU A 68 16.83 -9.04 -0.11
N GLU A 69 17.09 -10.28 0.28
CA GLU A 69 17.13 -11.42 -0.65
C GLU A 69 15.80 -11.59 -1.37
N PHE A 70 14.70 -11.45 -0.62
CA PHE A 70 13.36 -11.47 -1.19
C PHE A 70 13.13 -10.32 -2.18
N ILE A 71 13.44 -9.07 -1.79
CA ILE A 71 13.27 -7.89 -2.65
C ILE A 71 14.08 -8.04 -3.93
N ARG A 72 15.34 -8.48 -3.84
CA ARG A 72 16.19 -8.75 -5.02
C ARG A 72 15.55 -9.79 -5.94
N SER A 73 14.90 -10.81 -5.40
CA SER A 73 14.27 -11.87 -6.20
C SER A 73 13.08 -11.37 -7.04
N ILE A 74 12.29 -10.44 -6.49
CA ILE A 74 11.07 -9.92 -7.13
C ILE A 74 11.35 -8.70 -8.03
N MET A 75 12.45 -8.00 -7.81
CA MET A 75 12.88 -6.87 -8.63
C MET A 75 13.26 -7.31 -10.06
N ASN A 76 13.15 -6.37 -11.00
CA ASN A 76 13.74 -6.54 -12.31
C ASN A 76 15.27 -6.60 -12.20
N GLU A 77 15.90 -7.56 -12.88
CA GLU A 77 17.35 -7.80 -12.82
C GLU A 77 18.18 -6.56 -13.17
N ASP A 78 17.68 -5.71 -14.07
CA ASP A 78 18.34 -4.46 -14.48
C ASP A 78 18.46 -3.45 -13.33
N PHE A 79 17.58 -3.53 -12.33
CA PHE A 79 17.56 -2.61 -11.18
C PHE A 79 18.22 -3.20 -9.93
N VAL A 80 18.42 -4.53 -9.87
CA VAL A 80 19.00 -5.21 -8.70
C VAL A 80 20.41 -4.69 -8.38
N ALA A 81 21.21 -4.42 -9.41
CA ALA A 81 22.59 -3.92 -9.23
C ALA A 81 22.66 -2.51 -8.63
N SER A 82 21.57 -1.75 -8.72
CA SER A 82 21.48 -0.39 -8.19
C SER A 82 20.88 -0.32 -6.79
N LEU A 83 20.34 -1.44 -6.29
CA LEU A 83 19.78 -1.51 -4.95
C LEU A 83 20.88 -1.35 -3.89
N THR A 84 20.66 -0.48 -2.92
CA THR A 84 21.58 -0.16 -1.82
C THR A 84 20.97 -0.45 -0.45
N PRO A 85 20.73 -1.73 -0.08
CA PRO A 85 20.10 -2.07 1.19
C PRO A 85 20.93 -1.61 2.39
N THR A 86 20.22 -1.27 3.46
CA THR A 86 20.82 -1.03 4.78
C THR A 86 20.78 -2.31 5.62
N GLU A 87 21.23 -2.24 6.87
CA GLU A 87 21.15 -3.34 7.84
C GLU A 87 19.73 -3.88 8.05
N LEU A 88 18.69 -3.07 7.81
CA LEU A 88 17.29 -3.53 7.87
C LEU A 88 16.97 -4.62 6.83
N GLY A 89 17.77 -4.71 5.76
CA GLY A 89 17.63 -5.76 4.74
C GLY A 89 18.00 -7.14 5.21
N GLU A 90 18.82 -7.26 6.26
CA GLU A 90 19.19 -8.55 6.87
C GLU A 90 18.10 -9.12 7.78
N SER A 91 17.05 -8.33 8.07
CA SER A 91 15.97 -8.74 8.97
C SER A 91 15.08 -9.81 8.34
N THR A 92 14.66 -10.77 9.18
CA THR A 92 13.60 -11.73 8.88
C THR A 92 12.24 -11.33 9.46
N SER A 93 12.16 -10.23 10.21
CA SER A 93 10.91 -9.69 10.75
C SER A 93 10.96 -8.16 10.79
N PRO A 94 11.00 -7.49 9.62
CA PRO A 94 11.18 -6.04 9.52
C PRO A 94 9.97 -5.26 10.05
N ASP A 95 10.21 -4.23 10.84
CA ASP A 95 9.17 -3.23 11.17
C ASP A 95 8.54 -2.68 9.88
N VAL A 96 7.21 -2.70 9.75
CA VAL A 96 6.56 -2.39 8.47
C VAL A 96 6.80 -0.94 8.06
N TYR A 97 6.56 0.01 8.97
CA TYR A 97 6.60 1.42 8.66
C TYR A 97 8.03 1.93 8.52
N ALA A 98 8.87 1.70 9.54
CA ALA A 98 10.24 2.18 9.55
C ALA A 98 11.08 1.57 8.41
N THR A 99 10.84 0.29 8.07
CA THR A 99 11.55 -0.34 6.96
C THR A 99 11.06 0.18 5.61
N ALA A 100 9.78 0.47 5.44
CA ALA A 100 9.26 1.05 4.20
C ALA A 100 9.86 2.44 3.92
N GLU A 101 9.90 3.32 4.94
CA GLU A 101 10.55 4.63 4.85
C GLU A 101 12.03 4.48 4.51
N ASN A 102 12.72 3.51 5.14
CA ASN A 102 14.13 3.28 4.88
C ASN A 102 14.41 2.77 3.46
N ILE A 103 13.55 1.91 2.92
CA ILE A 103 13.63 1.45 1.53
C ILE A 103 13.44 2.62 0.56
N ASP A 104 12.44 3.47 0.80
CA ASP A 104 12.14 4.61 -0.06
C ASP A 104 13.30 5.62 -0.07
N GLU A 105 13.83 5.95 1.10
CA GLU A 105 14.83 7.01 1.25
C GLU A 105 16.25 6.54 0.87
N TYR A 106 16.62 5.30 1.19
CA TYR A 106 18.04 4.88 1.14
C TYR A 106 18.33 3.71 0.21
N TRP A 107 17.36 2.86 -0.14
CA TRP A 107 17.68 1.61 -0.86
C TRP A 107 17.79 1.78 -2.36
N ASN A 108 17.49 2.96 -2.91
CA ASN A 108 17.38 3.16 -4.35
C ASN A 108 16.46 2.09 -4.99
N TYR A 109 15.37 1.76 -4.28
CA TYR A 109 14.44 0.71 -4.68
C TYR A 109 13.66 1.14 -5.92
N ASN A 110 13.80 0.37 -6.99
CA ASN A 110 13.05 0.59 -8.23
C ASN A 110 12.11 -0.58 -8.49
N SER A 111 10.83 -0.29 -8.38
CA SER A 111 9.77 -1.28 -8.48
C SER A 111 9.20 -1.44 -9.89
N ARG A 112 9.78 -0.77 -10.89
CA ARG A 112 9.33 -0.90 -12.27
C ARG A 112 9.56 -2.32 -12.75
N ASN A 113 8.54 -2.89 -13.39
CA ASN A 113 8.57 -4.21 -14.00
C ASN A 113 8.95 -5.34 -13.02
N LEU A 114 8.38 -5.33 -11.80
CA LEU A 114 8.54 -6.47 -10.90
C LEU A 114 8.21 -7.79 -11.58
N ARG A 115 8.98 -8.81 -11.21
CA ARG A 115 8.85 -10.17 -11.69
C ARG A 115 7.69 -10.84 -10.95
N ALA A 116 6.47 -10.65 -11.45
CA ALA A 116 5.26 -11.17 -10.82
C ALA A 116 5.31 -12.70 -10.56
N ASN A 117 6.00 -13.45 -11.42
CA ASN A 117 6.21 -14.89 -11.28
C ASN A 117 7.18 -15.27 -10.16
N LYS A 118 7.97 -14.31 -9.68
CA LYS A 118 8.82 -14.44 -8.49
C LYS A 118 8.07 -14.08 -7.21
N ILE A 119 7.02 -13.28 -7.31
CA ILE A 119 6.10 -13.00 -6.19
C ILE A 119 5.18 -14.19 -5.94
N ILE A 120 4.47 -14.68 -6.96
CA ILE A 120 3.59 -15.86 -6.85
C ILE A 120 3.66 -16.71 -8.12
N THR A 121 3.65 -18.03 -7.97
CA THR A 121 3.58 -18.98 -9.09
C THR A 121 2.31 -18.76 -9.91
N ASN A 122 2.43 -18.75 -11.25
CA ASN A 122 1.33 -18.50 -12.20
C ASN A 122 0.56 -17.19 -11.92
N PRO A 123 1.25 -16.04 -11.93
CA PRO A 123 0.64 -14.77 -11.55
C PRO A 123 -0.46 -14.37 -12.55
N PRO A 124 -1.59 -13.82 -12.08
CA PRO A 124 -2.59 -13.24 -12.97
C PRO A 124 -2.05 -11.98 -13.64
N ARG A 125 -2.58 -11.63 -14.81
CA ARG A 125 -2.25 -10.36 -15.48
C ARG A 125 -2.86 -9.17 -14.74
N GLY A 126 -2.03 -8.17 -14.44
CA GLY A 126 -2.43 -6.92 -13.79
C GLY A 126 -2.24 -6.95 -12.28
N PHE A 127 -1.71 -5.86 -11.75
CA PHE A 127 -1.21 -5.81 -10.38
C PHE A 127 -2.30 -5.94 -9.30
N ALA A 128 -3.46 -5.30 -9.50
CA ALA A 128 -4.62 -5.47 -8.62
C ALA A 128 -5.06 -6.95 -8.47
N LYS A 129 -4.96 -7.73 -9.56
CA LYS A 129 -5.26 -9.16 -9.53
C LYS A 129 -4.16 -9.96 -8.84
N LEU A 130 -2.89 -9.56 -9.01
CA LEU A 130 -1.76 -10.17 -8.30
C LEU A 130 -1.92 -10.05 -6.79
N VAL A 131 -2.21 -8.84 -6.29
CA VAL A 131 -2.43 -8.61 -4.85
C VAL A 131 -3.59 -9.44 -4.33
N THR A 132 -4.70 -9.48 -5.08
CA THR A 132 -5.86 -10.32 -4.72
C THR A 132 -5.48 -11.81 -4.67
N ALA A 133 -4.66 -12.28 -5.61
CA ALA A 133 -4.21 -13.69 -5.64
C ALA A 133 -3.31 -14.02 -4.45
N VAL A 134 -2.39 -13.14 -4.08
CA VAL A 134 -1.54 -13.27 -2.89
C VAL A 134 -2.40 -13.30 -1.62
N ALA A 135 -3.31 -12.34 -1.44
CA ALA A 135 -4.21 -12.31 -0.28
C ALA A 135 -5.09 -13.58 -0.18
N ASN A 136 -5.60 -14.08 -1.31
CA ASN A 136 -6.36 -15.33 -1.34
C ASN A 136 -5.52 -16.55 -0.94
N LYS A 137 -4.25 -16.58 -1.35
CA LYS A 137 -3.33 -17.66 -1.00
C LYS A 137 -3.06 -17.65 0.51
N ILE A 138 -2.81 -16.48 1.10
CA ILE A 138 -2.61 -16.34 2.55
C ILE A 138 -3.85 -16.71 3.34
N GLN A 139 -5.04 -16.35 2.87
CA GLN A 139 -6.28 -16.77 3.53
C GLN A 139 -6.41 -18.31 3.62
N ARG A 140 -5.89 -19.05 2.63
CA ARG A 140 -5.83 -20.53 2.69
C ARG A 140 -4.74 -21.02 3.63
N ALA A 141 -3.58 -20.35 3.64
CA ALA A 141 -2.44 -20.67 4.51
C ALA A 141 -2.83 -20.61 5.99
N ARG A 142 -3.69 -19.67 6.38
CA ARG A 142 -4.17 -19.48 7.76
C ARG A 142 -4.86 -20.69 8.38
N ALA A 143 -5.50 -21.54 7.55
CA ALA A 143 -6.10 -22.77 8.05
C ALA A 143 -5.04 -23.76 8.60
N VAL A 144 -3.77 -23.57 8.21
CA VAL A 144 -2.64 -24.43 8.56
C VAL A 144 -1.68 -23.72 9.50
N VAL A 145 -1.47 -22.41 9.35
CA VAL A 145 -0.57 -21.61 10.20
C VAL A 145 -1.30 -20.44 10.86
N PRO A 146 -1.41 -20.45 12.20
CA PRO A 146 -2.10 -19.42 12.95
C PRO A 146 -1.19 -18.30 13.48
N SER A 147 -0.01 -18.05 12.88
CA SER A 147 0.88 -16.99 13.37
C SER A 147 0.21 -15.62 13.23
N ALA A 148 -0.39 -15.15 14.33
CA ALA A 148 -1.13 -13.90 14.38
C ALA A 148 -0.23 -12.71 14.02
N ASP A 149 1.01 -12.69 14.55
CA ASP A 149 1.99 -11.63 14.28
C ASP A 149 2.31 -11.47 12.79
N LEU A 150 2.57 -12.57 12.07
CA LEU A 150 2.86 -12.50 10.63
C LEU A 150 1.65 -12.03 9.83
N VAL A 151 0.45 -12.49 10.20
CA VAL A 151 -0.79 -12.07 9.54
C VAL A 151 -1.07 -10.59 9.82
N ASP A 152 -0.84 -10.11 11.04
CA ASP A 152 -1.03 -8.73 11.44
C ASP A 152 -0.05 -7.81 10.71
N LYS A 153 1.24 -8.20 10.62
CA LYS A 153 2.26 -7.47 9.85
C LYS A 153 1.95 -7.43 8.34
N ALA A 154 1.52 -8.55 7.75
CA ALA A 154 1.07 -8.58 6.36
C ALA A 154 -0.15 -7.67 6.13
N LEU A 155 -1.11 -7.70 7.06
CA LEU A 155 -2.32 -6.89 7.00
C LEU A 155 -1.97 -5.39 7.10
N VAL A 156 -1.12 -5.01 8.05
CA VAL A 156 -0.67 -3.63 8.25
C VAL A 156 0.12 -3.13 7.05
N ALA A 157 1.04 -3.93 6.48
CA ALA A 157 1.75 -3.57 5.25
C ALA A 157 0.80 -3.29 4.08
N LEU A 158 -0.27 -4.09 3.96
CA LEU A 158 -1.28 -3.88 2.93
C LEU A 158 -2.13 -2.62 3.18
N LYS A 159 -2.43 -2.29 4.44
CA LYS A 159 -3.14 -1.04 4.81
C LYS A 159 -2.29 0.20 4.53
N TRP A 160 -0.99 0.16 4.84
CA TRP A 160 -0.06 1.23 4.48
C TRP A 160 0.07 1.39 2.96
N ALA A 161 0.19 0.28 2.21
CA ALA A 161 0.16 0.33 0.75
C ALA A 161 -1.14 0.96 0.22
N GLN A 162 -2.29 0.65 0.83
CA GLN A 162 -3.55 1.29 0.48
C GLN A 162 -3.53 2.79 0.75
N ALA A 163 -3.02 3.22 1.89
CA ALA A 163 -2.92 4.63 2.26
C ALA A 163 -1.99 5.41 1.32
N ALA A 164 -0.87 4.81 0.92
CA ALA A 164 0.04 5.37 -0.07
C ALA A 164 -0.66 5.56 -1.43
N ARG A 165 -1.34 4.54 -1.97
CA ARG A 165 -2.07 4.66 -3.25
C ARG A 165 -3.24 5.64 -3.20
N LEU A 166 -3.94 5.72 -2.07
CA LEU A 166 -4.97 6.73 -1.86
C LEU A 166 -4.38 8.15 -1.88
N SER A 167 -3.19 8.33 -1.30
CA SER A 167 -2.50 9.62 -1.32
C SER A 167 -2.02 9.98 -2.72
N GLU A 168 -1.46 9.02 -3.47
CA GLU A 168 -1.01 9.21 -4.85
C GLU A 168 -2.12 9.63 -5.83
N LEU A 169 -3.37 9.25 -5.54
CA LEU A 169 -4.53 9.74 -6.30
C LEU A 169 -4.66 11.27 -6.23
N VAL A 170 -4.19 11.90 -5.16
CA VAL A 170 -4.33 13.35 -4.94
C VAL A 170 -3.01 14.07 -5.03
N ILE A 171 -1.94 13.50 -4.46
CA ILE A 171 -0.61 14.08 -4.37
C ILE A 171 0.36 13.29 -5.24
N GLN A 172 1.03 13.95 -6.17
CA GLN A 172 2.09 13.36 -6.97
C GLN A 172 3.30 14.30 -6.95
N ASN A 173 4.48 13.76 -6.64
CA ASN A 173 5.73 14.54 -6.52
C ASN A 173 5.64 15.75 -5.57
N GLY A 174 4.88 15.62 -4.48
CA GLY A 174 4.68 16.70 -3.49
C GLY A 174 3.66 17.77 -3.90
N GLU A 175 3.03 17.64 -5.07
CA GLU A 175 2.03 18.59 -5.58
C GLU A 175 0.64 17.96 -5.63
N ILE A 176 -0.43 18.77 -5.53
CA ILE A 176 -1.82 18.31 -5.70
C ILE A 176 -2.12 18.06 -7.18
N ALA A 177 -1.48 17.04 -7.74
CA ALA A 177 -1.42 16.72 -9.16
C ALA A 177 -1.67 15.23 -9.46
N GLY A 178 -2.16 14.45 -8.48
CA GLY A 178 -2.56 13.07 -8.73
C GLY A 178 -3.80 12.96 -9.63
N ASP A 179 -4.05 11.78 -10.22
CA ASP A 179 -5.11 11.59 -11.22
C ASP A 179 -6.51 12.02 -10.75
N LYS A 180 -6.84 11.80 -9.47
CA LYS A 180 -8.12 12.25 -8.89
C LYS A 180 -8.15 13.77 -8.75
N ALA A 181 -7.05 14.39 -8.35
CA ALA A 181 -6.94 15.85 -8.26
C ALA A 181 -7.08 16.50 -9.64
N LEU A 182 -6.39 15.96 -10.66
CA LEU A 182 -6.48 16.43 -12.04
C LEU A 182 -7.90 16.27 -12.61
N ALA A 183 -8.51 15.09 -12.43
CA ALA A 183 -9.88 14.85 -12.88
C ALA A 183 -10.90 15.75 -12.16
N PHE A 184 -10.68 16.05 -10.88
CA PHE A 184 -11.50 17.02 -10.15
C PHE A 184 -11.34 18.42 -10.73
N GLN A 185 -10.10 18.87 -10.96
CA GLN A 185 -9.83 20.20 -11.51
C GLN A 185 -10.37 20.36 -12.93
N GLU A 186 -10.34 19.31 -13.75
CA GLU A 186 -10.96 19.32 -15.08
C GLU A 186 -12.49 19.51 -14.98
N ARG A 187 -13.13 18.83 -14.02
CA ARG A 187 -14.57 18.93 -13.80
C ARG A 187 -15.00 20.26 -13.20
N PHE A 188 -14.18 20.83 -12.31
CA PHE A 188 -14.42 22.04 -11.55
C PHE A 188 -13.23 23.02 -11.71
N PRO A 189 -13.00 23.58 -12.91
CA PRO A 189 -11.79 24.36 -13.22
C PRO A 189 -11.68 25.66 -12.43
N TRP A 190 -12.78 26.11 -11.84
CA TRP A 190 -12.87 27.29 -10.99
C TRP A 190 -12.54 27.00 -9.51
N ALA A 191 -12.50 25.73 -9.10
CA ALA A 191 -12.19 25.34 -7.74
C ALA A 191 -10.69 25.51 -7.45
N THR A 192 -10.36 26.00 -6.26
CA THR A 192 -8.98 25.97 -5.76
C THR A 192 -8.77 24.67 -5.01
N LEU A 193 -7.79 23.86 -5.44
CA LEU A 193 -7.49 22.58 -4.81
C LEU A 193 -6.94 22.77 -3.40
N ASP A 194 -7.40 21.92 -2.50
CA ASP A 194 -6.88 21.79 -1.14
C ASP A 194 -7.02 20.33 -0.72
N CYS A 195 -6.13 19.88 0.15
CA CYS A 195 -6.11 18.50 0.62
C CYS A 195 -6.04 18.45 2.14
N LYS A 196 -6.54 17.37 2.70
CA LYS A 196 -6.39 17.03 4.12
C LYS A 196 -5.97 15.59 4.28
N GLN A 197 -5.36 15.31 5.42
CA GLN A 197 -5.13 13.94 5.84
C GLN A 197 -6.41 13.34 6.41
N ARG A 198 -6.61 12.07 6.11
CA ARG A 198 -7.67 11.23 6.67
C ARG A 198 -7.05 10.01 7.31
N GLU A 199 -7.63 9.59 8.42
CA GLU A 199 -7.26 8.35 9.08
C GLU A 199 -7.91 7.18 8.34
N LEU A 200 -7.09 6.20 7.97
CA LEU A 200 -7.53 4.93 7.38
C LEU A 200 -7.67 3.86 8.47
N ASP A 201 -6.66 3.73 9.33
CA ASP A 201 -6.57 2.71 10.37
C ASP A 201 -5.42 3.02 11.36
N ILE A 202 -5.10 2.07 12.23
CA ILE A 202 -3.98 2.10 13.17
C ILE A 202 -3.06 0.90 12.92
N ASP A 203 -1.75 1.15 12.99
CA ASP A 203 -0.69 0.16 13.04
C ASP A 203 -0.34 -0.13 14.50
N ASP A 204 -0.88 -1.23 15.02
CA ASP A 204 -0.62 -1.72 16.38
C ASP A 204 0.52 -2.75 16.43
N THR A 205 1.23 -2.97 15.32
CA THR A 205 2.38 -3.90 15.29
C THR A 205 3.67 -3.27 15.85
N VAL A 206 3.60 -1.99 16.19
CA VAL A 206 4.69 -1.15 16.68
C VAL A 206 4.31 -0.43 17.97
N SER A 207 5.29 0.00 18.75
CA SER A 207 5.06 0.74 20.00
C SER A 207 5.87 2.04 20.04
N PRO A 208 5.22 3.22 20.13
CA PRO A 208 3.77 3.45 20.18
C PRO A 208 3.08 3.14 18.84
N SER A 209 1.78 2.78 18.88
CA SER A 209 0.99 2.56 17.68
C SER A 209 0.99 3.79 16.75
N LEU A 210 0.99 3.55 15.44
CA LEU A 210 1.02 4.62 14.44
C LEU A 210 -0.34 4.75 13.74
N LYS A 211 -0.73 5.97 13.40
CA LYS A 211 -1.92 6.21 12.58
C LYS A 211 -1.58 5.98 11.11
N ILE A 212 -2.34 5.12 10.44
CA ILE A 212 -2.27 4.94 9.00
C ILE A 212 -3.12 6.04 8.36
N VAL A 213 -2.48 7.01 7.71
CA VAL A 213 -3.14 8.20 7.14
C VAL A 213 -2.92 8.30 5.64
N TYR A 214 -3.87 8.93 4.94
CA TYR A 214 -3.75 9.24 3.51
C TYR A 214 -4.22 10.65 3.19
N SER A 215 -3.72 11.20 2.09
CA SER A 215 -4.14 12.50 1.56
C SER A 215 -5.40 12.37 0.70
N ASP A 216 -6.38 13.23 0.92
CA ASP A 216 -7.60 13.33 0.11
C ASP A 216 -7.96 14.79 -0.16
N LEU A 217 -8.77 15.04 -1.18
CA LEU A 217 -9.30 16.39 -1.46
C LEU A 217 -10.20 16.88 -0.32
N ASP A 218 -9.98 18.11 0.15
CA ASP A 218 -10.81 18.70 1.20
C ASP A 218 -12.03 19.41 0.62
N TYR A 219 -13.01 18.63 0.16
CA TYR A 219 -14.22 19.17 -0.49
C TYR A 219 -14.93 20.26 0.31
N ALA A 220 -14.95 20.17 1.64
CA ALA A 220 -15.59 21.18 2.48
C ALA A 220 -14.84 22.51 2.43
N LYS A 221 -13.52 22.47 2.63
CA LYS A 221 -12.68 23.67 2.57
C LYS A 221 -12.64 24.26 1.17
N MET A 222 -12.48 23.43 0.13
CA MET A 222 -12.54 23.87 -1.28
C MET A 222 -13.86 24.56 -1.59
N ALA A 223 -14.99 24.04 -1.10
CA ALA A 223 -16.32 24.63 -1.33
C ALA A 223 -16.45 26.00 -0.66
N VAL A 224 -15.99 26.15 0.59
CA VAL A 224 -16.00 27.44 1.30
C VAL A 224 -15.09 28.47 0.62
N TYR A 225 -13.86 28.07 0.30
CA TYR A 225 -12.87 28.95 -0.32
C TYR A 225 -13.36 29.49 -1.66
N THR A 226 -13.91 28.59 -2.49
CA THR A 226 -14.35 28.97 -3.82
C THR A 226 -15.63 29.80 -3.80
N SER A 227 -16.44 29.68 -2.75
CA SER A 227 -17.68 30.45 -2.60
C SER A 227 -17.46 31.82 -1.96
N GLY A 228 -16.22 32.21 -1.64
CA GLY A 228 -15.93 33.50 -1.01
C GLY A 228 -16.60 33.68 0.36
N ASN A 229 -16.81 32.59 1.11
CA ASN A 229 -17.60 32.52 2.35
C ASN A 229 -19.11 32.74 2.22
N ASP A 230 -19.69 32.70 1.00
CA ASP A 230 -21.14 32.54 0.85
C ASP A 230 -21.55 31.10 1.19
N PHE A 231 -22.24 30.91 2.30
CA PHE A 231 -22.64 29.60 2.79
C PHE A 231 -23.70 28.90 1.93
N ALA A 232 -24.56 29.64 1.23
CA ALA A 232 -25.55 29.03 0.35
C ALA A 232 -24.87 28.41 -0.88
N THR A 233 -23.97 29.19 -1.51
CA THR A 233 -23.14 28.71 -2.62
C THR A 233 -22.15 27.64 -2.18
N ALA A 234 -21.57 27.73 -0.98
CA ALA A 234 -20.68 26.69 -0.44
C ALA A 234 -21.41 25.36 -0.25
N ALA A 235 -22.68 25.38 0.22
CA ALA A 235 -23.48 24.17 0.35
C ALA A 235 -23.81 23.54 -1.02
N GLU A 236 -24.07 24.36 -2.04
CA GLU A 236 -24.29 23.89 -3.40
C GLU A 236 -23.01 23.28 -4.00
N ASN A 237 -21.89 23.98 -3.89
CA ASN A 237 -20.58 23.51 -4.35
C ASN A 237 -20.16 22.21 -3.66
N LEU A 238 -20.31 22.12 -2.34
CA LEU A 238 -20.02 20.89 -1.59
C LEU A 238 -20.87 19.72 -2.08
N ARG A 239 -22.17 19.94 -2.33
CA ARG A 239 -23.05 18.90 -2.88
C ARG A 239 -22.58 18.45 -4.26
N GLY A 240 -22.16 19.38 -5.11
CA GLY A 240 -21.57 19.08 -6.42
C GLY A 240 -20.29 18.26 -6.33
N PHE A 241 -19.39 18.64 -5.42
CA PHE A 241 -18.12 17.95 -5.19
C PHE A 241 -18.31 16.54 -4.64
N LEU A 242 -19.18 16.36 -3.64
CA LEU A 242 -19.51 15.04 -3.09
C LEU A 242 -20.23 14.16 -4.12
N GLY A 243 -21.17 14.74 -4.87
CA GLY A 243 -21.85 14.04 -5.95
C GLY A 243 -20.91 13.54 -7.04
N TRP A 244 -19.85 14.30 -7.37
CA TRP A 244 -18.78 13.83 -8.25
C TRP A 244 -17.93 12.74 -7.59
N ALA A 245 -17.55 12.90 -6.32
CA ALA A 245 -16.71 11.95 -5.60
C ALA A 245 -17.37 10.56 -5.45
N GLU A 246 -18.70 10.49 -5.47
CA GLU A 246 -19.49 9.26 -5.44
C GLU A 246 -19.63 8.59 -6.82
N THR A 247 -19.28 9.28 -7.91
CA THR A 247 -19.36 8.71 -9.26
C THR A 247 -18.17 7.82 -9.57
N SER A 248 -18.41 6.79 -10.38
CA SER A 248 -17.34 5.96 -10.92
C SER A 248 -16.41 6.79 -11.81
N PRO A 249 -15.07 6.70 -11.63
CA PRO A 249 -14.12 7.40 -12.48
C PRO A 249 -14.27 7.04 -13.96
N THR A 250 -14.28 8.06 -14.82
CA THR A 250 -14.24 7.90 -16.28
C THR A 250 -12.84 8.13 -16.87
N ASP A 251 -11.97 8.85 -16.16
CA ASP A 251 -10.57 9.01 -16.54
C ASP A 251 -9.79 7.70 -16.37
N GLY A 252 -8.94 7.36 -17.33
CA GLY A 252 -8.24 6.08 -17.38
C GLY A 252 -7.22 5.90 -16.26
N GLY A 253 -6.46 6.95 -15.92
CA GLY A 253 -5.47 6.93 -14.85
C GLY A 253 -6.14 6.79 -13.50
N TYR A 254 -7.12 7.66 -13.23
CA TYR A 254 -7.91 7.61 -12.00
C TYR A 254 -8.62 6.26 -11.84
N GLN A 255 -9.26 5.75 -12.90
CA GLN A 255 -9.94 4.45 -12.85
C GLN A 255 -8.97 3.31 -12.54
N MET A 256 -7.78 3.30 -13.14
CA MET A 256 -6.77 2.27 -12.89
C MET A 256 -6.30 2.28 -11.42
N HIS A 257 -5.96 3.45 -10.88
CA HIS A 257 -5.54 3.59 -9.48
C HIS A 257 -6.67 3.28 -8.50
N GLN A 258 -7.89 3.74 -8.78
CA GLN A 258 -9.07 3.42 -7.96
C GLN A 258 -9.33 1.90 -7.93
N ASN A 259 -9.19 1.21 -9.07
CA ASN A 259 -9.31 -0.25 -9.12
C ASN A 259 -8.27 -0.97 -8.24
N LEU A 260 -7.05 -0.44 -8.15
CA LEU A 260 -6.00 -0.96 -7.28
C LEU A 260 -6.35 -0.75 -5.80
N VAL A 261 -6.75 0.46 -5.41
CA VAL A 261 -7.20 0.77 -4.04
C VAL A 261 -8.37 -0.14 -3.63
N THR A 262 -9.34 -0.35 -4.51
CA THR A 262 -10.47 -1.27 -4.26
C THR A 262 -10.02 -2.74 -4.16
N ALA A 263 -8.95 -3.14 -4.84
CA ALA A 263 -8.37 -4.47 -4.65
C ALA A 263 -7.71 -4.63 -3.27
N TYR A 264 -7.02 -3.59 -2.77
CA TYR A 264 -6.48 -3.58 -1.41
C TYR A 264 -7.56 -3.64 -0.36
N GLN A 265 -8.57 -2.77 -0.42
CA GLN A 265 -9.68 -2.77 0.54
C GLN A 265 -10.35 -4.14 0.66
N ARG A 266 -10.63 -4.79 -0.48
CA ARG A 266 -11.20 -6.16 -0.49
C ARG A 266 -10.25 -7.20 0.08
N SER A 267 -8.95 -7.05 -0.16
CA SER A 267 -7.92 -7.98 0.32
C SER A 267 -7.72 -7.84 1.84
N VAL A 268 -7.66 -6.60 2.36
CA VAL A 268 -7.64 -6.26 3.79
C VAL A 268 -8.87 -6.85 4.48
N ALA A 269 -10.08 -6.55 3.99
CA ALA A 269 -11.31 -7.07 4.57
C ALA A 269 -11.34 -8.60 4.61
N ARG A 270 -10.84 -9.27 3.56
CA ARG A 270 -10.75 -10.73 3.50
C ARG A 270 -9.78 -11.29 4.54
N LEU A 271 -8.60 -10.68 4.69
CA LEU A 271 -7.61 -11.07 5.69
C LEU A 271 -8.13 -10.81 7.12
N GLN A 272 -8.93 -9.78 7.34
CA GLN A 272 -9.56 -9.53 8.65
C GLN A 272 -10.72 -10.49 8.96
N SER A 273 -11.56 -10.81 7.98
CA SER A 273 -12.77 -11.64 8.18
C SER A 273 -12.50 -13.09 8.60
N GLY A 274 -11.25 -13.56 8.52
CA GLY A 274 -10.86 -14.87 9.05
C GLY A 274 -10.41 -14.86 10.51
N CYS A 275 -10.45 -13.71 11.21
CA CYS A 275 -10.10 -13.58 12.63
C CYS A 275 -11.28 -13.88 13.59
N SER A 276 -12.26 -14.68 13.17
CA SER A 276 -13.44 -15.07 13.97
C SER A 276 -13.35 -16.49 14.47
#